data_AF-A0A3N5ALW3-F1
#
_entry.id   AF-A0A3N5ALW3-F1
#
_cell.length_a   1.000
_cell.length_b   1.000
_cell.length_c   1.000
_cell.angle_alpha   90.00
_cell.angle_beta   90.00
_cell.angle_gamma   90.00
#
_symmetry.space_group_name_H-M   'P 1'
#
loop_
_entity.id
_entity.type
_entity.pdbx_description
1 polymer ?
#
loop_
_entity_poly.entity_id
_entity_poly.type
_entity_poly.pdbx_seq_one_letter_code
_entity_poly.pdbx_strand_id
1 'polypeptide(L)'
;MLFDLDLAALKPEDWKKIADADYLKAGGACAEADAFAARNDATAQCEAAPPRFTVKVQSNRTVGDSVIPGTNSMHGTATATALVESRCHLGEVASPSPTPTASVGGGTPEPMPTATAASPVTFTCDKGGPIKFDPMKPGSLRELGRKLFSVRLVG
;
A
#
# COMPACT_ATOMS: atom_id res chain seq x y z
N MET A 1 11.76 -2.53 4.21
CA MET A 1 11.86 -1.08 4.51
C MET A 1 11.15 -0.32 3.40
N LEU A 2 10.02 0.33 3.69
CA LEU A 2 9.31 1.20 2.75
C LEU A 2 10.15 2.46 2.58
N PHE A 3 10.95 2.52 1.52
CA PHE A 3 11.78 3.68 1.20
C PHE A 3 10.91 4.93 0.96
N ASP A 4 11.24 5.98 1.71
CA ASP A 4 11.17 7.40 1.33
C ASP A 4 9.99 7.85 0.49
N LEU A 5 8.77 7.56 0.94
CA LEU A 5 7.63 8.35 0.51
C LEU A 5 7.52 9.54 1.47
N ASP A 6 8.05 10.70 1.06
CA ASP A 6 7.78 11.95 1.75
C ASP A 6 6.32 12.34 1.49
N LEU A 7 5.44 11.87 2.38
CA LEU A 7 4.01 12.12 2.33
C LEU A 7 3.71 13.63 2.32
N ALA A 8 4.55 14.43 2.97
CA ALA A 8 4.35 15.87 3.02
C ALA A 8 4.69 16.56 1.69
N ALA A 9 5.55 15.96 0.86
CA ALA A 9 5.91 16.47 -0.46
C ALA A 9 5.01 15.96 -1.59
N LEU A 10 4.07 15.04 -1.32
CA LEU A 10 3.20 14.48 -2.35
C LEU A 10 2.21 15.50 -2.90
N LYS A 11 2.14 15.56 -4.23
CA LYS A 11 1.17 16.39 -4.96
C LYS A 11 -0.19 15.70 -5.06
N PRO A 12 -1.28 16.43 -5.36
CA PRO A 12 -2.59 15.83 -5.60
C PRO A 12 -2.55 14.67 -6.60
N GLU A 13 -1.76 14.77 -7.68
CA GLU A 13 -1.61 13.69 -8.65
C GLU A 13 -0.99 12.42 -8.05
N ASP A 14 -0.07 12.55 -7.09
CA ASP A 14 0.56 11.41 -6.44
C ASP A 14 -0.40 10.74 -5.46
N TRP A 15 -1.19 11.54 -4.73
CA TRP A 15 -2.28 11.03 -3.90
C TRP A 15 -3.32 10.25 -4.71
N LYS A 16 -3.61 10.71 -5.94
CA LYS A 16 -4.50 10.00 -6.86
C LYS A 16 -3.91 8.64 -7.25
N LYS A 17 -2.64 8.58 -7.65
CA LYS A 17 -1.96 7.30 -7.97
C LYS A 17 -1.95 6.34 -6.78
N ILE A 18 -1.82 6.85 -5.55
CA ILE A 18 -1.92 6.01 -4.36
C ILE A 18 -3.34 5.46 -4.24
N ALA A 19 -4.38 6.30 -4.29
CA ALA A 19 -5.76 5.86 -4.19
C ALA A 19 -6.12 4.79 -5.25
N ASP A 20 -5.63 4.99 -6.47
CA ASP A 20 -5.88 4.09 -7.62
C ASP A 20 -4.98 2.83 -7.61
N ALA A 21 -4.16 2.63 -6.57
CA ALA A 21 -3.21 1.53 -6.42
C ALA A 21 -2.06 1.48 -7.46
N ASP A 22 -1.88 2.53 -8.26
CA ASP A 22 -0.82 2.67 -9.27
C ASP A 22 0.59 2.84 -8.67
N TYR A 23 0.69 3.04 -7.36
CA TYR A 23 1.96 3.12 -6.64
C TYR A 23 2.46 1.77 -6.10
N LEU A 24 1.71 0.68 -6.31
CA LEU A 24 2.12 -0.65 -5.85
C LEU A 24 3.40 -1.10 -6.58
N LYS A 25 4.49 -1.21 -5.82
CA LYS A 25 5.77 -1.72 -6.33
C LYS A 25 5.93 -3.20 -5.97
N ALA A 26 6.51 -3.97 -6.89
CA ALA A 26 6.83 -5.38 -6.69
C ALA A 26 7.84 -5.63 -5.55
N GLY A 27 8.73 -4.66 -5.27
CA GLY A 27 10.01 -4.91 -4.59
C GLY A 27 9.96 -5.45 -3.15
N GLY A 28 8.87 -5.26 -2.41
CA GLY A 28 8.75 -5.77 -1.03
C GLY A 28 7.92 -7.04 -0.89
N ALA A 29 7.00 -7.30 -1.83
CA ALA A 29 5.98 -8.33 -1.65
C ALA A 29 6.56 -9.75 -1.65
N CYS A 30 7.50 -10.03 -2.57
CA CYS A 30 8.08 -11.36 -2.69
C CYS A 30 9.00 -11.71 -1.51
N ALA A 31 9.80 -10.75 -1.02
CA ALA A 31 10.62 -10.97 0.16
C ALA A 31 9.78 -11.32 1.41
N GLU A 32 8.62 -10.67 1.58
CA GLU A 32 7.69 -11.00 2.66
C GLU A 32 7.02 -12.37 2.46
N ALA A 33 6.72 -12.76 1.21
CA ALA A 33 6.21 -14.10 0.91
C ALA A 33 7.24 -15.18 1.24
N ASP A 34 8.50 -14.97 0.88
CA ASP A 34 9.62 -15.87 1.19
C ASP A 34 9.82 -15.99 2.71
N ALA A 35 9.86 -14.85 3.42
CA ALA A 35 9.97 -14.83 4.87
C ALA A 35 8.78 -15.53 5.56
N PHE A 36 7.57 -15.37 5.03
CA PHE A 36 6.39 -16.07 5.54
C PHE A 36 6.45 -17.57 5.28
N ALA A 37 6.87 -18.02 4.09
CA ALA A 37 7.04 -19.44 3.79
C ALA A 37 8.11 -20.10 4.66
N ALA A 38 9.25 -19.43 4.87
CA ALA A 38 10.32 -19.91 5.73
C ALA A 38 9.85 -20.18 7.17
N ARG A 39 8.99 -19.31 7.73
CA ARG A 39 8.38 -19.53 9.07
C ARG A 39 7.49 -20.77 9.14
N ASN A 40 7.04 -21.28 8.00
CA ASN A 40 6.18 -22.48 7.90
C ASN A 40 6.96 -23.71 7.41
N ASP A 41 8.29 -23.69 7.43
CA ASP A 41 9.14 -24.76 6.91
C ASP A 41 8.79 -25.10 5.45
N ALA A 42 8.69 -24.05 4.64
CA ALA A 42 8.34 -24.10 3.24
C ALA A 42 9.22 -23.14 2.44
N THR A 43 9.24 -23.35 1.13
CA THR A 43 9.87 -22.45 0.16
C THR A 43 8.77 -21.80 -0.70
N ALA A 44 8.92 -20.53 -1.04
CA ALA A 44 8.02 -19.82 -1.94
C ALA A 44 8.71 -19.48 -3.27
N GLN A 45 7.90 -19.45 -4.33
CA GLN A 45 8.18 -18.78 -5.58
C GLN A 45 7.13 -17.67 -5.71
N CYS A 46 7.58 -16.45 -5.92
CA CYS A 46 6.72 -15.28 -5.99
C CYS A 46 6.87 -14.58 -7.34
N GLU A 47 5.72 -14.30 -7.95
CA GLU A 47 5.60 -13.44 -9.11
C GLU A 47 4.78 -12.21 -8.71
N ALA A 48 5.43 -11.05 -8.68
CA ALA A 48 4.80 -9.78 -8.39
C ALA A 48 4.58 -9.02 -9.71
N ALA A 49 3.34 -8.98 -10.16
CA ALA A 49 2.87 -8.23 -11.32
C ALA A 49 1.72 -7.31 -10.89
N PRO A 50 1.99 -6.21 -10.17
CA PRO A 50 0.96 -5.36 -9.58
C PRO A 50 -0.14 -4.99 -10.59
N PRO A 51 -1.42 -5.05 -10.19
CA PRO A 51 -1.91 -5.28 -8.82
C PRO A 51 -2.05 -6.76 -8.42
N ARG A 52 -1.52 -7.70 -9.23
CA ARG A 52 -1.58 -9.15 -8.98
C ARG A 52 -0.28 -9.67 -8.37
N PHE A 53 -0.41 -10.58 -7.42
CA PHE A 53 0.72 -11.22 -6.76
C PHE A 53 0.43 -12.71 -6.66
N THR A 54 1.19 -13.51 -7.39
CA THR A 54 1.05 -14.96 -7.41
C THR A 54 2.15 -15.58 -6.57
N VAL A 55 1.77 -16.41 -5.61
CA VAL A 55 2.70 -17.14 -4.75
C VAL A 55 2.42 -18.63 -4.91
N LYS A 56 3.47 -19.38 -5.24
CA LYS A 56 3.50 -20.84 -5.18
C LYS A 56 4.36 -21.24 -3.99
N VAL A 57 3.79 -22.02 -3.08
CA VAL A 57 4.47 -22.52 -1.88
C VAL A 57 4.64 -24.02 -2.00
N GLN A 58 5.80 -24.52 -1.54
CA GLN A 58 6.08 -25.94 -1.40
C GLN A 58 6.61 -26.23 0.00
N SER A 59 6.05 -27.22 0.69
CA SER A 59 6.54 -27.65 2.00
C SER A 59 7.93 -28.29 1.87
N ASN A 60 8.84 -28.00 2.80
CA ASN A 60 10.14 -28.66 2.83
C ASN A 60 10.03 -30.09 3.38
N ARG A 61 9.05 -30.34 4.25
CA ARG A 61 8.68 -31.68 4.71
C ARG A 61 7.79 -32.39 3.69
N THR A 62 7.92 -33.71 3.64
CA THR A 62 7.06 -34.60 2.87
C THR A 62 5.74 -34.82 3.59
N VAL A 63 4.68 -35.17 2.85
CA VAL A 63 3.37 -35.54 3.42
C VAL A 63 3.51 -36.75 4.35
N GLY A 64 4.36 -37.70 3.98
CA GLY A 64 4.77 -38.85 4.81
C GLY A 64 3.83 -40.05 4.72
N ASP A 65 4.40 -41.26 4.68
CA ASP A 65 3.63 -42.52 4.61
C ASP A 65 2.65 -42.68 5.75
N SER A 66 3.04 -42.19 6.92
CA SER A 66 2.29 -42.40 8.16
C SER A 66 0.91 -41.75 8.10
N VAL A 67 0.73 -40.76 7.22
CA VAL A 67 -0.58 -40.13 6.97
C VAL A 67 -1.20 -40.71 5.70
N ILE A 68 -0.44 -40.82 4.60
CA ILE A 68 -0.93 -41.35 3.33
C ILE A 68 0.10 -42.33 2.75
N PRO A 69 -0.25 -43.63 2.59
CA PRO A 69 0.64 -44.60 1.96
C PRO A 69 1.12 -44.17 0.56
N GLY A 70 2.41 -44.32 0.30
CA GLY A 70 3.08 -43.94 -0.95
C GLY A 70 3.54 -42.48 -1.04
N THR A 71 3.40 -41.67 0.02
CA THR A 71 3.68 -40.21 -0.04
C THR A 71 4.96 -39.76 0.65
N ASN A 72 5.85 -40.71 0.95
CA ASN A 72 7.16 -40.46 1.58
C ASN A 72 8.08 -39.49 0.84
N SER A 73 7.86 -39.29 -0.46
CA SER A 73 8.63 -38.39 -1.31
C SER A 73 7.80 -37.22 -1.85
N MET A 74 6.51 -37.14 -1.48
CA MET A 74 5.61 -36.11 -1.98
C MET A 74 5.62 -34.90 -1.05
N HIS A 75 5.71 -33.71 -1.62
CA HIS A 75 5.63 -32.44 -0.90
C HIS A 75 4.28 -31.77 -1.14
N GLY A 76 3.76 -31.09 -0.12
CA GLY A 76 2.57 -30.27 -0.26
C GLY A 76 2.88 -29.04 -1.11
N THR A 77 2.01 -28.74 -2.07
CA THR A 77 2.11 -27.53 -2.89
C THR A 77 0.79 -26.78 -2.89
N ALA A 78 0.87 -25.45 -2.92
CA ALA A 78 -0.29 -24.57 -3.04
C ALA A 78 0.08 -23.38 -3.90
N THR A 79 -0.85 -22.93 -4.75
CA THR A 79 -0.68 -21.70 -5.54
C THR A 79 -1.88 -20.81 -5.29
N ALA A 80 -1.62 -19.53 -5.05
CA ALA A 80 -2.67 -18.53 -4.87
C ALA A 80 -2.26 -17.23 -5.56
N THR A 81 -3.23 -16.55 -6.19
CA THR A 81 -3.04 -15.21 -6.72
C THR A 81 -3.89 -14.23 -5.94
N ALA A 82 -3.24 -13.22 -5.35
CA ALA A 82 -3.92 -12.10 -4.72
C ALA A 82 -4.08 -10.97 -5.73
N LEU A 83 -5.27 -10.38 -5.79
CA LEU A 83 -5.52 -9.12 -6.50
C LEU A 83 -5.77 -8.03 -5.46
N VAL A 84 -5.01 -6.94 -5.56
CA VAL A 84 -5.24 -5.73 -4.77
C VAL A 84 -6.15 -4.79 -5.56
N GLU A 85 -7.23 -4.34 -4.95
CA GLU A 85 -8.21 -3.45 -5.59
C GLU A 85 -8.39 -2.18 -4.76
N SER A 86 -8.39 -1.03 -5.43
CA SER A 86 -8.79 0.25 -4.84
C SER A 86 -10.26 0.19 -4.41
N ARG A 87 -10.54 0.59 -3.17
CA ARG A 87 -11.89 0.76 -2.63
C ARG A 87 -12.33 2.21 -2.58
N CYS A 88 -11.37 3.11 -2.81
CA CYS A 88 -11.53 4.54 -2.66
C CYS A 88 -10.81 5.24 -3.81
N HIS A 89 -11.29 6.43 -4.14
CA HIS A 89 -10.65 7.36 -5.06
C HIS A 89 -10.30 8.65 -4.32
N LEU A 90 -9.38 9.42 -4.89
CA LEU A 90 -9.06 10.74 -4.36
C LEU A 90 -10.30 11.64 -4.50
N GLY A 91 -10.77 12.17 -3.37
CA GLY A 91 -11.79 13.19 -3.30
C GLY A 91 -11.17 14.58 -3.26
N GLU A 92 -11.66 15.42 -2.35
CA GLU A 92 -11.15 16.78 -2.18
C GLU A 92 -9.75 16.77 -1.55
N VAL A 93 -8.83 17.48 -2.19
CA VAL A 93 -7.58 17.93 -1.57
C VAL A 93 -7.83 19.35 -1.08
N ALA A 94 -7.73 19.58 0.23
CA ALA A 94 -7.85 20.93 0.75
C ALA A 94 -6.77 21.79 0.09
N SER A 95 -7.13 22.99 -0.39
CA SER A 95 -6.10 23.97 -0.76
C SER A 95 -5.53 24.56 0.53
N PRO A 96 -4.22 24.84 0.64
CA PRO A 96 -3.72 25.60 1.77
C PRO A 96 -4.41 26.97 1.73
N SER A 97 -5.34 27.21 2.65
CA SER A 97 -6.02 28.49 2.74
C SER A 97 -4.96 29.57 2.99
N PRO A 98 -4.84 30.62 2.15
CA PRO A 98 -3.98 31.74 2.49
C PRO A 98 -4.53 32.30 3.81
N THR A 99 -3.71 32.29 4.85
CA THR A 99 -4.02 33.01 6.09
C THR A 99 -4.31 34.46 5.70
N PRO A 100 -5.43 35.08 6.11
CA PRO A 100 -5.66 36.48 5.77
C PRO A 100 -4.55 37.32 6.40
N THR A 101 -3.63 37.82 5.57
CA THR A 101 -2.66 38.82 5.94
C THR A 101 -3.42 40.06 6.40
N ALA A 102 -3.34 40.36 7.70
CA ALA A 102 -3.67 41.69 8.19
C ALA A 102 -2.75 42.68 7.47
N SER A 103 -3.36 43.52 6.63
CA SER A 103 -2.67 44.58 5.90
C SER A 103 -2.19 45.64 6.90
N VAL A 104 -0.89 45.69 7.16
CA VAL A 104 -0.20 46.89 7.66
C VAL A 104 0.95 47.14 6.70
N GLY A 105 0.91 48.31 6.05
CA GLY A 105 1.75 48.64 4.91
C GLY A 105 3.25 48.74 5.19
N GLY A 106 4.04 48.55 4.13
CA GLY A 106 5.42 49.03 4.02
C GLY A 106 6.46 47.98 3.61
N GLY A 107 6.73 47.88 2.29
CA GLY A 107 8.04 47.60 1.67
C GLY A 107 8.75 46.23 1.81
N THR A 108 9.05 45.60 0.65
CA THR A 108 10.13 44.60 0.37
C THR A 108 9.90 43.14 0.86
N PRO A 109 10.55 42.13 0.26
CA PRO A 109 10.58 41.69 -1.15
C PRO A 109 9.53 40.58 -1.41
N GLU A 110 9.30 40.24 -2.68
CA GLU A 110 8.43 39.16 -3.13
C GLU A 110 8.87 37.82 -2.51
N PRO A 111 8.04 37.15 -1.68
CA PRO A 111 8.37 35.82 -1.21
C PRO A 111 8.11 34.86 -2.38
N MET A 112 9.16 34.15 -2.82
CA MET A 112 8.98 32.87 -3.51
C MET A 112 7.97 32.03 -2.71
N PRO A 113 7.08 31.24 -3.36
CA PRO A 113 6.16 30.39 -2.62
C PRO A 113 6.98 29.32 -1.89
N THR A 114 7.31 29.61 -0.63
CA THR A 114 7.86 28.68 0.34
C THR A 114 6.89 27.53 0.46
N ALA A 115 7.37 26.33 0.10
CA ALA A 115 6.77 25.01 0.25
C ALA A 115 5.36 25.01 0.85
N THR A 116 4.36 24.83 -0.04
CA THR A 116 2.99 24.46 0.30
C THR A 116 2.99 23.42 1.41
N ALA A 117 2.51 23.80 2.60
CA ALA A 117 2.24 22.83 3.66
C ALA A 117 1.33 21.74 3.10
N ALA A 118 1.75 20.48 3.28
CA ALA A 118 0.98 19.32 2.82
C ALA A 118 -0.45 19.42 3.32
N SER A 119 -1.40 19.57 2.40
CA SER A 119 -2.78 19.80 2.77
C SER A 119 -3.48 18.47 3.06
N PRO A 120 -4.40 18.42 4.05
CA PRO A 120 -5.18 17.22 4.30
C PRO A 120 -5.90 16.76 3.03
N VAL A 121 -5.85 15.45 2.78
CA VAL A 121 -6.49 14.81 1.64
C VAL A 121 -7.69 13.99 2.11
N THR A 122 -8.74 13.97 1.29
CA THR A 122 -9.91 13.15 1.55
C THR A 122 -10.00 12.04 0.51
N PHE A 123 -10.19 10.80 0.96
CA PHE A 123 -10.51 9.67 0.09
C PHE A 123 -12.00 9.36 0.19
N THR A 124 -12.65 9.25 -0.96
CA THR A 124 -14.05 8.85 -1.05
C THR A 124 -14.11 7.38 -1.42
N CYS A 125 -14.84 6.59 -0.64
CA CYS A 125 -14.86 5.13 -0.75
C CYS A 125 -16.23 4.62 -1.18
N ASP A 126 -16.26 3.54 -1.96
CA ASP A 126 -17.52 2.93 -2.42
C ASP A 126 -18.37 2.39 -1.26
N LYS A 127 -17.70 2.02 -0.16
CA LYS A 127 -18.32 1.55 1.08
C LYS A 127 -17.68 2.26 2.27
N GLY A 128 -18.53 2.84 3.11
CA GLY A 128 -18.12 3.58 4.31
C GLY A 128 -18.17 5.10 4.11
N GLY A 129 -17.80 5.83 5.16
CA GLY A 129 -17.67 7.29 5.10
C GLY A 129 -16.34 7.75 4.51
N PRO A 130 -16.21 9.03 4.13
CA PRO A 130 -14.97 9.59 3.61
C PRO A 130 -13.84 9.49 4.64
N ILE A 131 -12.63 9.19 4.16
CA ILE A 131 -11.44 9.08 4.99
C ILE A 131 -10.62 10.35 4.84
N LYS A 132 -10.49 11.11 5.93
CA LYS A 132 -9.57 12.25 6.00
C LYS A 132 -8.20 11.77 6.44
N PHE A 133 -7.17 12.20 5.72
CA PHE A 133 -5.78 11.89 6.00
C PHE A 133 -4.96 13.19 6.04
N ASP A 134 -4.18 13.34 7.10
CA ASP A 134 -3.25 14.46 7.27
C ASP A 134 -1.82 13.94 7.00
N PRO A 135 -1.18 14.35 5.89
CA PRO A 135 0.19 13.91 5.58
C PRO A 135 1.23 14.34 6.60
N MET A 136 0.97 15.43 7.35
CA MET A 136 1.85 15.90 8.43
C MET A 136 1.67 15.09 9.71
N LYS A 137 0.57 14.34 9.83
CA LYS A 137 0.24 13.47 10.99
C LYS A 137 -0.29 12.11 10.49
N PRO A 138 0.56 11.32 9.81
CA PRO A 138 0.10 10.18 9.02
C PRO A 138 -0.45 9.00 9.85
N GLY A 139 -0.19 8.96 11.15
CA GLY A 139 -0.58 7.84 12.01
C GLY A 139 -0.06 6.50 11.46
N SER A 140 -0.91 5.47 11.42
CA SER A 140 -0.56 4.16 10.86
C SER A 140 -0.91 4.05 9.38
N LEU A 141 0.13 4.06 8.52
CA LEU A 141 -0.02 3.83 7.07
C LEU A 141 -0.57 2.44 6.74
N ARG A 142 -0.29 1.44 7.58
CA ARG A 142 -0.85 0.10 7.42
C ARG A 142 -2.36 0.11 7.59
N GLU A 143 -2.87 0.84 8.58
CA GLU A 143 -4.32 0.97 8.80
C GLU A 143 -4.98 1.80 7.70
N LEU A 144 -4.31 2.85 7.20
CA LEU A 144 -4.78 3.58 6.03
C LEU A 144 -4.90 2.66 4.81
N GLY A 145 -3.84 1.91 4.48
CA GLY A 145 -3.84 0.97 3.35
C GLY A 145 -4.95 -0.07 3.44
N ARG A 146 -5.23 -0.61 4.64
CA ARG A 146 -6.33 -1.56 4.87
C ARG A 146 -7.73 -0.97 4.63
N LYS A 147 -7.87 0.36 4.75
CA LYS A 147 -9.13 1.06 4.43
C LYS A 147 -9.22 1.40 2.94
N LEU A 148 -8.10 1.81 2.34
CA LEU A 148 -8.04 2.21 0.92
C LEU A 148 -8.13 1.03 -0.04
N PHE A 149 -7.62 -0.14 0.34
CA PHE A 149 -7.53 -1.29 -0.56
C PHE A 149 -8.24 -2.51 0.01
N SER A 150 -8.77 -3.34 -0.88
CA SER A 150 -9.14 -4.72 -0.58
C SER A 150 -8.16 -5.67 -1.23
N VAL A 151 -7.96 -6.81 -0.58
CA VAL A 151 -7.24 -7.94 -1.15
C VAL A 151 -8.21 -9.10 -1.26
N ARG A 152 -8.31 -9.70 -2.45
CA ARG A 152 -9.04 -10.95 -2.65
C ARG A 152 -8.20 -11.95 -3.41
N LEU A 153 -8.48 -13.23 -3.16
CA LEU A 153 -7.91 -14.29 -3.96
C LEU A 153 -8.66 -14.37 -5.29
N VAL A 154 -7.90 -14.49 -6.36
CA VAL A 154 -8.39 -14.68 -7.72
C VAL A 154 -7.73 -15.94 -8.26
N GLY A 155 -8.53 -16.85 -8.80
CA GLY A 155 -8.12 -18.12 -9.36
C GLY A 155 -8.81 -18.32 -10.69
#